data_AF-A0A8S2G4E3-F1
#
_entry.id   AF-A0A8S2G4E3-F1
#
_cell.length_a   1.000
_cell.length_b   1.000
_cell.length_c   1.000
_cell.angle_alpha   90.00
_cell.angle_beta   90.00
_cell.angle_gamma   90.00
#
_symmetry.space_group_name_H-M   'P 1'
#
loop_
_entity.id
_entity.type
_entity.pdbx_description
1 polymer ?
#
loop_
_entity_poly.entity_id
_entity_poly.type
_entity_poly.pdbx_seq_one_letter_code
_entity_poly.pdbx_strand_id
1 'polypeptide(L)'
;ELTPWIPVMAQRLNINFFLLPCCFYDFGGKKFTTKKHENQNDAYLNYVEQICQVLNFDVQRDKLRIPSTKAICFIGRRKNINMTGHSNDHQESISTYNARDQILKHFGIDLDCVTAEKETKQSSLMINKKTILQKTVKSDIALILFKYILQNGSISIPDAYNILPMNLKEQIKSEPGGLNSIIKSYKEIFLLSNNNIHIADPLENDMKQKLSKNGGNDQVMKNLKTKICFFHFYHPDGCPLN
;
A
#
# COMPACT_ATOMS: atom_id res chain seq x y z
N GLU A 1 1.04 -0.55 -10.10
CA GLU A 1 2.01 0.43 -9.54
C GLU A 1 2.89 1.07 -10.62
N LEU A 2 3.36 0.32 -11.61
CA LEU A 2 4.26 0.86 -12.64
C LEU A 2 3.61 1.68 -13.77
N THR A 3 2.28 1.72 -13.88
CA THR A 3 1.57 2.41 -14.97
C THR A 3 2.12 3.81 -15.30
N PRO A 4 2.29 4.74 -14.33
CA PRO A 4 2.82 6.08 -14.63
C PRO A 4 4.33 6.07 -14.98
N TRP A 5 5.07 5.05 -14.56
CA TRP A 5 6.51 4.90 -14.82
C TRP A 5 6.83 4.35 -16.22
N ILE A 6 5.91 3.60 -16.84
CA ILE A 6 6.14 3.01 -18.17
C ILE A 6 6.45 4.08 -19.23
N PRO A 7 5.68 5.18 -19.36
CA PRO A 7 6.02 6.27 -20.29
C PRO A 7 7.38 6.92 -19.99
N VAL A 8 7.74 7.07 -18.70
CA VAL A 8 9.04 7.64 -18.28
C VAL A 8 10.19 6.76 -18.75
N MET A 9 10.10 5.45 -18.50
CA MET A 9 11.12 4.49 -18.93
C MET A 9 11.20 4.41 -20.45
N ALA A 10 10.05 4.42 -21.14
CA ALA A 10 10.00 4.44 -22.59
C ALA A 10 10.72 5.67 -23.16
N GLN A 11 10.54 6.83 -22.55
CA GLN A 11 11.22 8.06 -22.97
C GLN A 11 12.73 7.98 -22.77
N ARG A 12 13.17 7.46 -21.61
CA ARG A 12 14.60 7.30 -21.29
C ARG A 12 15.29 6.27 -22.19
N LEU A 13 14.59 5.21 -22.55
CA LEU A 13 15.08 4.15 -23.44
C LEU A 13 14.88 4.47 -24.91
N ASN A 14 14.23 5.60 -25.24
CA ASN A 14 13.92 6.03 -26.59
C ASN A 14 13.10 4.98 -27.39
N ILE A 15 12.07 4.40 -26.76
CA ILE A 15 11.20 3.38 -27.35
C ILE A 15 9.72 3.81 -27.35
N ASN A 16 8.96 3.20 -28.25
CA ASN A 16 7.50 3.26 -28.21
C ASN A 16 6.97 2.30 -27.14
N PHE A 17 5.74 2.52 -26.68
CA PHE A 17 5.14 1.63 -25.69
C PHE A 17 3.66 1.35 -25.95
N PHE A 18 3.22 0.21 -25.43
CA PHE A 18 1.83 -0.14 -25.24
C PHE A 18 1.58 -0.23 -23.73
N LEU A 19 0.52 0.41 -23.26
CA LEU A 19 0.18 0.46 -21.85
C LEU A 19 -1.29 0.10 -21.63
N LEU A 20 -1.53 -0.88 -20.77
CA LEU A 20 -2.85 -1.25 -20.30
C LEU A 20 -2.97 -0.92 -18.81
N PRO A 21 -3.53 0.25 -18.45
CA PRO A 21 -3.74 0.62 -17.05
C PRO A 21 -4.68 -0.37 -16.35
N CYS A 22 -4.19 -1.06 -15.31
CA CYS A 22 -4.97 -2.02 -14.55
C CYS A 22 -5.12 -1.66 -13.06
N CYS A 23 -4.26 -0.78 -12.54
CA CYS A 23 -4.28 -0.40 -11.12
C CYS A 23 -4.05 1.10 -10.96
N PHE A 24 -4.87 1.74 -10.12
CA PHE A 24 -4.88 3.19 -9.88
C PHE A 24 -3.79 3.60 -8.88
N TYR A 25 -2.54 3.69 -9.34
CA TYR A 25 -1.41 4.14 -8.52
C TYR A 25 -0.74 5.37 -9.12
N ASP A 26 -0.27 6.28 -8.26
CA ASP A 26 0.55 7.44 -8.61
C ASP A 26 2.05 7.10 -8.68
N PHE A 27 2.88 8.07 -9.09
CA PHE A 27 4.35 7.90 -9.13
C PHE A 27 4.97 7.53 -7.78
N GLY A 28 4.34 7.92 -6.66
CA GLY A 28 4.80 7.62 -5.30
C GLY A 28 4.36 6.26 -4.78
N GLY A 29 3.68 5.45 -5.59
CA GLY A 29 3.16 4.14 -5.19
C GLY A 29 1.94 4.20 -4.26
N LYS A 30 1.33 5.37 -4.08
CA LYS A 30 0.06 5.51 -3.35
C LYS A 30 -1.11 5.29 -4.30
N LYS A 31 -2.25 4.88 -3.75
CA LYS A 31 -3.49 4.77 -4.54
C LYS A 31 -3.90 6.15 -5.04
N PHE A 32 -4.16 6.25 -6.34
CA PHE A 32 -4.61 7.48 -6.98
C PHE A 32 -6.01 7.86 -6.45
N THR A 33 -6.13 9.11 -6.00
CA THR A 33 -7.36 9.69 -5.47
C THR A 33 -7.85 10.81 -6.38
N THR A 34 -9.14 10.82 -6.68
CA THR A 34 -9.76 11.88 -7.49
C THR A 34 -10.27 13.03 -6.65
N LYS A 35 -10.58 14.15 -7.32
CA LYS A 35 -11.38 15.24 -6.73
C LYS A 35 -12.83 14.77 -6.56
N LYS A 36 -13.57 15.41 -5.64
CA LYS A 36 -14.99 15.08 -5.39
C LYS A 36 -15.78 15.18 -6.72
N HIS A 37 -16.60 14.16 -6.99
CA HIS A 37 -17.51 14.03 -8.16
C HIS A 37 -16.91 13.56 -9.51
N GLU A 38 -15.65 13.11 -9.57
CA GLU A 38 -15.09 12.54 -10.81
C GLU A 38 -15.05 11.00 -10.78
N ASN A 39 -15.37 10.35 -11.91
CA ASN A 39 -15.21 8.91 -12.06
C ASN A 39 -13.72 8.55 -11.92
N GLN A 40 -13.41 7.68 -10.94
CA GLN A 40 -12.04 7.28 -10.63
C GLN A 40 -11.28 6.72 -11.84
N ASN A 41 -11.96 5.95 -12.68
CA ASN A 41 -11.32 5.35 -13.85
C ASN A 41 -10.97 6.41 -14.89
N ASP A 42 -11.92 7.27 -15.26
CA ASP A 42 -11.71 8.30 -16.29
C ASP A 42 -10.65 9.32 -15.85
N ALA A 43 -10.71 9.75 -14.58
CA ALA A 43 -9.71 10.63 -13.98
C ALA A 43 -8.31 10.03 -14.05
N TYR A 44 -8.17 8.74 -13.76
CA TYR A 44 -6.88 8.06 -13.82
C TYR A 44 -6.37 7.90 -15.24
N LEU A 45 -7.23 7.54 -16.19
CA LEU A 45 -6.86 7.47 -17.60
C LEU A 45 -6.41 8.83 -18.11
N ASN A 46 -7.10 9.91 -17.74
CA ASN A 46 -6.69 11.28 -18.06
C ASN A 46 -5.33 11.64 -17.44
N TYR A 47 -5.10 11.26 -16.18
CA TYR A 47 -3.80 11.44 -15.52
C TYR A 47 -2.67 10.72 -16.26
N VAL A 48 -2.87 9.45 -16.63
CA VAL A 48 -1.87 8.67 -17.39
C VAL A 48 -1.63 9.26 -18.77
N GLU A 49 -2.67 9.70 -19.47
CA GLU A 49 -2.52 10.35 -20.78
C GLU A 49 -1.72 11.65 -20.68
N GLN A 50 -1.98 12.48 -19.66
CA GLN A 50 -1.22 13.71 -19.43
C GLN A 50 0.25 13.43 -19.20
N ILE A 51 0.61 12.38 -18.45
CA ILE A 51 2.00 11.96 -18.27
C ILE A 51 2.65 11.67 -19.63
N CYS A 52 1.97 10.89 -20.47
CA CYS A 52 2.48 10.52 -21.78
C CYS A 52 2.66 11.75 -22.70
N GLN A 53 1.71 12.70 -22.68
CA GLN A 53 1.78 13.95 -23.44
C GLN A 53 2.92 14.85 -22.95
N VAL A 54 3.07 14.99 -21.64
CA VAL A 54 4.16 15.76 -21.01
C VAL A 54 5.53 15.20 -21.38
N LEU A 55 5.62 13.89 -21.66
CA LEU A 55 6.81 13.18 -22.12
C LEU A 55 6.96 13.14 -23.66
N ASN A 56 6.19 13.95 -24.38
CA ASN A 56 6.27 14.12 -25.83
C ASN A 56 5.97 12.84 -26.64
N PHE A 57 5.11 11.98 -26.10
CA PHE A 57 4.49 10.93 -26.89
C PHE A 57 3.27 11.47 -27.65
N ASP A 58 3.09 10.96 -28.86
CA ASP A 58 1.81 10.92 -29.53
C ASP A 58 1.02 9.73 -28.98
N VAL A 59 -0.05 10.02 -28.25
CA VAL A 59 -0.76 9.04 -27.43
C VAL A 59 -2.11 8.77 -28.06
N GLN A 60 -2.36 7.50 -28.36
CA GLN A 60 -3.66 7.05 -28.86
C GLN A 60 -4.36 6.21 -27.79
N ARG A 61 -5.61 6.56 -27.50
CA ARG A 61 -6.51 5.74 -26.69
C ARG A 61 -7.21 4.73 -27.57
N ASP A 62 -7.18 3.47 -27.17
CA ASP A 62 -7.94 2.41 -27.85
C ASP A 62 -8.68 1.54 -26.82
N LYS A 63 -9.78 0.91 -27.26
CA LYS A 63 -10.58 -0.01 -26.44
C LYS A 63 -10.20 -1.43 -26.78
N LEU A 64 -9.36 -2.03 -25.94
CA LEU A 64 -8.99 -3.43 -26.08
C LEU A 64 -10.12 -4.33 -25.56
N ARG A 65 -10.58 -5.24 -26.42
CA ARG A 65 -11.55 -6.27 -26.04
C ARG A 65 -10.81 -7.45 -25.43
N ILE A 66 -10.77 -7.50 -24.10
CA ILE A 66 -10.32 -8.66 -23.32
C ILE A 66 -11.57 -9.42 -22.86
N PRO A 67 -11.58 -10.76 -22.79
CA PRO A 67 -12.80 -11.54 -22.53
C PRO A 67 -13.58 -11.09 -21.27
N SER A 68 -12.89 -10.66 -20.23
CA SER A 68 -13.47 -10.24 -18.95
C SER A 68 -13.85 -8.76 -18.86
N THR A 69 -13.30 -7.89 -19.72
CA THR A 69 -13.41 -6.43 -19.57
C THR A 69 -13.15 -5.69 -20.88
N LYS A 70 -13.89 -4.60 -21.12
CA LYS A 70 -13.54 -3.58 -22.11
C LYS A 70 -12.59 -2.60 -21.43
N ALA A 71 -11.29 -2.75 -21.69
CA ALA A 71 -10.27 -1.92 -21.05
C ALA A 71 -9.73 -0.89 -22.04
N ILE A 72 -9.50 0.33 -21.56
CA ILE A 72 -8.84 1.36 -22.35
C ILE A 72 -7.34 1.13 -22.24
N CYS A 73 -6.65 1.10 -23.39
CA CYS A 73 -5.20 1.05 -23.46
C CYS A 73 -4.65 2.32 -24.15
N PHE A 74 -3.37 2.56 -23.94
CA PHE A 74 -2.62 3.64 -24.55
C PHE A 74 -1.53 3.07 -25.45
N ILE A 75 -1.44 3.60 -26.66
CA ILE A 75 -0.34 3.39 -27.58
C ILE A 75 0.44 4.69 -27.62
N GLY A 76 1.63 4.70 -27.04
CA GLY A 76 2.53 5.85 -27.05
C GLY A 76 3.58 5.70 -28.13
N ARG A 77 3.53 6.57 -29.15
CA ARG A 77 4.57 6.67 -30.18
C ARG A 77 5.37 7.92 -29.97
N ARG A 78 6.69 7.84 -30.06
CA ARG A 78 7.53 9.03 -29.91
C ARG A 78 7.24 10.01 -31.05
N LYS A 79 7.07 11.29 -30.74
CA LYS A 79 7.02 12.32 -31.79
C LYS A 79 8.43 12.49 -32.36
N ASN A 80 8.59 12.29 -33.67
CA ASN A 80 9.81 12.69 -34.34
C ASN A 80 9.85 14.22 -34.36
N ILE A 81 10.86 14.79 -33.71
CA ILE A 81 11.17 16.21 -33.85
C ILE A 81 11.72 16.36 -35.26
N ASN A 82 10.84 16.63 -36.23
CA ASN A 82 11.28 16.99 -37.57
C ASN A 82 11.88 18.39 -37.50
N MET A 83 13.18 18.48 -37.76
CA MET A 83 13.90 19.74 -37.99
C MET A 83 13.29 20.46 -39.19
N THR A 84 12.31 21.33 -38.96
CA THR A 84 11.89 22.34 -39.94
C THR A 84 12.38 23.70 -39.46
N GLY A 85 13.63 24.01 -39.79
CA GLY A 85 14.26 25.30 -39.55
C GLY A 85 15.77 25.22 -39.80
N HIS A 86 16.24 25.81 -40.89
CA HIS A 86 17.64 25.91 -41.27
C HIS A 86 18.50 26.56 -40.17
N SER A 87 19.43 25.84 -39.55
CA SER A 87 20.77 26.33 -39.18
C SER A 87 21.65 25.14 -38.77
N ASN A 88 22.91 25.15 -39.20
CA ASN A 88 23.91 24.10 -38.99
C ASN A 88 24.44 24.05 -37.54
N ASP A 89 23.60 23.68 -36.57
CA ASP A 89 24.05 23.37 -35.21
C ASP A 89 23.71 21.91 -34.90
N HIS A 90 24.62 21.03 -35.32
CA HIS A 90 24.50 19.59 -35.14
C HIS A 90 24.65 19.19 -33.65
N GLN A 91 23.74 18.31 -33.20
CA GLN A 91 23.81 17.42 -32.02
C GLN A 91 23.29 17.85 -30.63
N GLU A 92 22.91 19.10 -30.35
CA GLU A 92 22.53 19.50 -28.97
C GLU A 92 21.03 19.36 -28.60
N SER A 93 20.13 19.09 -29.54
CA SER A 93 18.68 19.22 -29.27
C SER A 93 18.00 17.98 -28.65
N ILE A 94 18.65 16.81 -28.65
CA ILE A 94 18.13 15.58 -28.04
C ILE A 94 18.55 15.46 -26.57
N SER A 95 19.69 16.06 -26.18
CA SER A 95 20.19 16.02 -24.79
C SER A 95 19.37 16.87 -23.81
N THR A 96 18.58 17.83 -24.30
CA THR A 96 17.86 18.78 -23.44
C THR A 96 16.48 18.31 -23.00
N TYR A 97 15.91 17.30 -23.68
CA TYR A 97 14.58 16.79 -23.33
C TYR A 97 14.69 15.72 -22.24
N ASN A 98 14.85 16.16 -21.00
CA ASN A 98 14.90 15.27 -19.86
C ASN A 98 13.50 14.98 -19.33
N ALA A 99 13.10 13.70 -19.36
CA ALA A 99 11.83 13.23 -18.79
C ALA A 99 11.64 13.69 -17.33
N ARG A 100 12.73 13.76 -16.56
CA ARG A 100 12.75 14.25 -15.18
C ARG A 100 12.21 15.68 -15.10
N ASP A 101 12.81 16.59 -15.87
CA ASP A 101 12.51 18.02 -15.77
C ASP A 101 11.08 18.32 -16.22
N GLN A 102 10.58 17.60 -17.22
CA GLN A 102 9.21 17.74 -17.69
C GLN A 102 8.19 17.30 -16.64
N ILE A 103 8.45 16.17 -15.98
CA ILE A 103 7.58 15.64 -14.92
C ILE A 103 7.67 16.50 -13.66
N LEU A 104 8.86 16.95 -13.29
CA LEU A 104 9.05 17.87 -12.16
C LEU A 104 8.32 19.19 -12.41
N LYS A 105 8.42 19.75 -13.61
CA LYS A 105 7.76 21.01 -13.96
C LYS A 105 6.23 20.91 -13.98
N HIS A 106 5.67 19.83 -14.54
CA HIS A 106 4.22 19.70 -14.70
C HIS A 106 3.51 19.11 -13.47
N PHE A 107 4.14 18.15 -12.80
CA PHE A 107 3.52 17.42 -11.69
C PHE A 107 4.14 17.78 -10.33
N GLY A 108 5.27 18.51 -10.30
CA GLY A 108 6.00 18.77 -9.05
C GLY A 108 6.69 17.52 -8.48
N ILE A 109 6.89 16.49 -9.30
CA ILE A 109 7.40 15.18 -8.85
C ILE A 109 8.84 15.01 -9.29
N ASP A 110 9.75 14.91 -8.32
CA ASP A 110 11.13 14.55 -8.57
C ASP A 110 11.28 13.03 -8.69
N LEU A 111 11.46 12.54 -9.91
CA LEU A 111 11.58 11.11 -10.21
C LEU A 111 12.86 10.46 -9.67
N ASP A 112 13.97 11.19 -9.54
CA ASP A 112 15.24 10.62 -9.05
C ASP A 112 15.63 11.15 -7.67
N CYS A 113 14.71 11.84 -6.98
CA CYS A 113 14.87 12.34 -5.61
C CYS A 113 16.19 13.12 -5.32
N VAL A 114 16.77 13.76 -6.35
CA VAL A 114 18.04 14.54 -6.25
C VAL A 114 17.81 15.95 -5.70
N THR A 115 16.67 16.55 -6.07
CA THR A 115 16.19 17.87 -5.62
C THR A 115 15.11 17.77 -4.57
N ALA A 116 14.64 16.56 -4.26
CA ALA A 116 14.03 16.31 -2.98
C ALA A 116 15.09 16.72 -1.95
N GLU A 117 14.91 17.91 -1.36
CA GLU A 117 15.42 18.16 -0.03
C GLU A 117 15.21 16.86 0.75
N LYS A 118 16.20 16.46 1.55
CA LYS A 118 15.92 15.51 2.61
C LYS A 118 14.79 16.14 3.43
N GLU A 119 13.54 15.95 3.02
CA GLU A 119 12.40 16.00 3.90
C GLU A 119 12.86 15.06 4.99
N THR A 120 13.23 15.67 6.10
CA THR A 120 13.87 15.01 7.21
C THR A 120 12.78 14.24 7.92
N LYS A 121 12.12 13.30 7.22
CA LYS A 121 10.86 12.66 7.62
C LYS A 121 9.97 13.57 8.47
N GLN A 122 9.87 14.84 8.07
CA GLN A 122 8.79 15.74 8.46
C GLN A 122 7.77 15.82 7.31
N SER A 123 7.76 14.81 6.44
CA SER A 123 6.53 14.32 5.85
C SER A 123 5.59 13.97 7.01
N SER A 124 4.82 14.97 7.40
CA SER A 124 3.49 14.81 7.96
C SER A 124 2.71 13.90 7.01
N LEU A 125 2.91 12.60 7.19
CA LEU A 125 1.79 11.68 7.13
C LEU A 125 0.74 12.31 8.06
N MET A 126 -0.24 13.01 7.51
CA MET A 126 -1.58 12.94 8.09
C MET A 126 -2.16 11.54 7.84
N ILE A 127 -1.39 10.48 8.11
CA ILE A 127 -1.94 9.39 8.89
C ILE A 127 -2.01 10.00 10.27
N ASN A 128 -3.20 10.49 10.63
CA ASN A 128 -3.56 11.12 11.90
C ASN A 128 -2.49 10.75 12.95
N LYS A 129 -1.74 11.70 13.52
CA LYS A 129 -0.81 11.40 14.64
C LYS A 129 -1.50 10.52 15.68
N LYS A 130 -2.82 10.74 15.85
CA LYS A 130 -3.77 9.88 16.54
C LYS A 130 -3.79 8.42 16.08
N THR A 131 -3.88 8.07 14.80
CA THR A 131 -3.86 6.68 14.29
C THR A 131 -2.51 5.97 14.47
N ILE A 132 -1.39 6.66 14.32
CA ILE A 132 -0.07 6.05 14.57
C ILE A 132 0.12 5.82 16.07
N LEU A 133 -0.16 6.81 16.92
CA LEU A 133 -0.16 6.64 18.38
C LEU A 133 -1.16 5.54 18.81
N GLN A 134 -2.35 5.51 18.22
CA GLN A 134 -3.35 4.49 18.53
C GLN A 134 -2.88 3.10 18.10
N LYS A 135 -2.16 2.97 16.97
CA LYS A 135 -1.60 1.69 16.53
C LYS A 135 -0.48 1.21 17.45
N THR A 136 0.38 2.10 17.95
CA THR A 136 1.42 1.75 18.93
C THR A 136 0.83 1.41 20.30
N VAL A 137 -0.15 2.18 20.76
CA VAL A 137 -0.84 1.94 22.03
C VAL A 137 -1.60 0.61 22.00
N LYS A 138 -2.29 0.30 20.89
CA LYS A 138 -2.95 -1.00 20.72
C LYS A 138 -1.96 -2.16 20.76
N SER A 139 -0.79 -2.01 20.15
CA SER A 139 0.26 -3.03 20.25
C SER A 139 0.82 -3.15 21.66
N ASP A 140 0.92 -2.05 22.42
CA ASP A 140 1.40 -2.07 23.80
C ASP A 140 0.39 -2.77 24.73
N ILE A 141 -0.91 -2.48 24.57
CA ILE A 141 -2.00 -3.18 25.28
C ILE A 141 -1.95 -4.67 24.96
N ALA A 142 -1.83 -5.02 23.67
CA ALA A 142 -1.71 -6.41 23.25
C ALA A 142 -0.46 -7.07 23.85
N LEU A 143 0.68 -6.40 23.88
CA LEU A 143 1.91 -6.96 24.45
C LEU A 143 1.79 -7.22 25.96
N ILE A 144 1.21 -6.28 26.71
CA ILE A 144 1.02 -6.42 28.17
C ILE A 144 0.10 -7.61 28.46
N LEU A 145 -1.04 -7.68 27.76
CA LEU A 145 -1.98 -8.79 27.93
C LEU A 145 -1.36 -10.12 27.52
N PHE A 146 -0.63 -10.15 26.42
CA PHE A 146 0.04 -11.36 25.94
C PHE A 146 1.05 -11.89 26.97
N LYS A 147 1.91 -11.03 27.51
CA LYS A 147 2.88 -11.42 28.55
C LYS A 147 2.20 -11.91 29.83
N TYR A 148 1.12 -11.26 30.25
CA TYR A 148 0.39 -11.69 31.43
C TYR A 148 -0.28 -13.06 31.22
N ILE A 149 -0.91 -13.26 30.06
CA ILE A 149 -1.58 -14.53 29.73
C ILE A 149 -0.55 -15.65 29.55
N LEU A 150 0.65 -15.37 29.02
CA LEU A 150 1.72 -16.37 28.96
C LEU A 150 2.12 -16.89 30.35
N GLN A 151 2.04 -16.05 31.38
CA GLN A 151 2.39 -16.43 32.75
C GLN A 151 1.22 -17.05 33.52
N ASN A 152 -0.02 -16.65 33.23
CA ASN A 152 -1.21 -16.98 34.03
C ASN A 152 -2.27 -17.82 33.29
N GLY A 153 -2.04 -18.16 32.02
CA GLY A 153 -2.89 -19.00 31.18
C GLY A 153 -4.11 -18.29 30.57
N SER A 154 -4.85 -17.51 31.36
CA SER A 154 -5.96 -16.68 30.86
C SER A 154 -6.23 -15.50 31.78
N ILE A 155 -6.99 -14.52 31.28
CA ILE A 155 -7.35 -13.34 32.06
C ILE A 155 -8.79 -12.93 31.79
N SER A 156 -9.52 -12.57 32.84
CA SER A 156 -10.87 -12.02 32.68
C SER A 156 -10.83 -10.61 32.10
N ILE A 157 -11.87 -10.18 31.37
CA ILE A 157 -11.94 -8.80 30.86
C ILE A 157 -11.78 -7.74 31.98
N PRO A 158 -12.43 -7.88 33.16
CA PRO A 158 -12.22 -6.97 34.29
C PRO A 158 -10.77 -6.91 34.78
N ASP A 159 -10.12 -8.06 34.92
CA ASP A 159 -8.72 -8.12 35.37
C ASP A 159 -7.77 -7.55 34.31
N ALA A 160 -8.09 -7.75 33.04
CA ALA A 160 -7.37 -7.17 31.92
C ALA A 160 -7.40 -5.64 31.95
N TYR A 161 -8.53 -5.04 32.35
CA TYR A 161 -8.56 -3.61 32.62
C TYR A 161 -7.65 -3.25 33.79
N ASN A 162 -7.67 -3.98 34.90
CA ASN A 162 -6.93 -3.62 36.11
C ASN A 162 -5.41 -3.58 35.91
N ILE A 163 -4.86 -4.51 35.14
CA ILE A 163 -3.41 -4.64 34.88
C ILE A 163 -2.88 -3.51 33.99
N LEU A 164 -3.74 -2.91 33.15
CA LEU A 164 -3.29 -1.87 32.24
C LEU A 164 -2.95 -0.57 32.99
N PRO A 165 -1.85 0.11 32.62
CA PRO A 165 -1.49 1.39 33.20
C PRO A 165 -2.54 2.47 32.87
N MET A 166 -2.61 3.50 33.72
CA MET A 166 -3.69 4.49 33.73
C MET A 166 -3.81 5.27 32.40
N ASN A 167 -2.66 5.53 31.76
CA ASN A 167 -2.58 6.15 30.44
C ASN A 167 -3.26 5.31 29.33
N LEU A 168 -3.22 3.98 29.40
CA LEU A 168 -3.85 3.09 28.42
C LEU A 168 -5.35 2.91 28.71
N LYS A 169 -5.75 2.91 29.99
CA LYS A 169 -7.16 2.84 30.41
C LYS A 169 -7.99 4.00 29.86
N GLU A 170 -7.46 5.21 29.87
CA GLU A 170 -8.14 6.39 29.30
C GLU A 170 -8.36 6.27 27.79
N GLN A 171 -7.41 5.66 27.08
CA GLN A 171 -7.54 5.47 25.64
C GLN A 171 -8.57 4.39 25.29
N ILE A 172 -8.69 3.34 26.10
CA ILE A 172 -9.74 2.33 25.91
C ILE A 172 -11.13 2.95 26.07
N LYS A 173 -11.32 3.87 27.02
CA LYS A 173 -12.60 4.58 27.19
C LYS A 173 -12.97 5.43 25.98
N SER A 174 -11.99 5.90 25.21
CA SER A 174 -12.20 6.69 24.00
C SER A 174 -12.51 5.85 22.76
N GLU A 175 -12.36 4.52 22.82
CA GLU A 175 -12.60 3.63 21.68
C GLU A 175 -14.04 3.08 21.66
N PRO A 176 -14.75 3.14 20.53
CA PRO A 176 -16.05 2.49 20.38
C PRO A 176 -15.86 0.97 20.51
N GLY A 177 -16.43 0.39 21.58
CA GLY A 177 -16.33 -1.04 21.90
C GLY A 177 -15.24 -1.42 22.90
N GLY A 178 -14.51 -0.44 23.45
CA GLY A 178 -13.56 -0.63 24.57
C GLY A 178 -12.51 -1.72 24.31
N LEU A 179 -12.07 -2.38 25.39
CA LEU A 179 -11.03 -3.41 25.34
C LEU A 179 -11.39 -4.59 24.42
N ASN A 180 -12.68 -4.93 24.35
CA ASN A 180 -13.17 -6.01 23.49
C ASN A 180 -12.93 -5.72 22.00
N SER A 181 -13.00 -4.46 21.58
CA SER A 181 -12.71 -4.04 20.20
C SER A 181 -11.22 -4.24 19.87
N ILE A 182 -10.34 -3.90 20.82
CA ILE A 182 -8.89 -4.10 20.67
C ILE A 182 -8.58 -5.59 20.55
N ILE A 183 -9.13 -6.42 21.43
CA ILE A 183 -8.91 -7.87 21.41
C ILE A 183 -9.38 -8.48 20.07
N LYS A 184 -10.56 -8.09 19.58
CA LYS A 184 -11.08 -8.54 18.28
C LYS A 184 -10.19 -8.11 17.11
N SER A 185 -9.53 -6.95 17.20
CA SER A 185 -8.58 -6.50 16.17
C SER A 185 -7.32 -7.38 16.11
N TYR A 186 -6.95 -8.00 17.23
CA TYR A 186 -5.84 -8.95 17.35
C TYR A 186 -6.31 -10.41 17.44
N LYS A 187 -7.29 -10.79 16.61
CA LYS A 187 -7.83 -12.17 16.53
C LYS A 187 -6.79 -13.26 16.24
N GLU A 188 -5.65 -12.88 15.67
CA GLU A 188 -4.53 -13.78 15.40
C GLU A 188 -3.75 -14.14 16.67
N ILE A 189 -3.85 -13.31 17.71
CA ILE A 189 -3.11 -13.43 18.97
C ILE A 189 -4.04 -13.82 20.12
N PHE A 190 -5.27 -13.30 20.15
CA PHE A 190 -6.21 -13.49 21.25
C PHE A 190 -7.51 -14.16 20.82
N LEU A 191 -8.04 -14.99 21.72
CA LEU A 191 -9.34 -15.62 21.63
C LEU A 191 -10.18 -15.24 22.84
N LEU A 192 -11.41 -14.79 22.59
CA LEU A 192 -12.39 -14.49 23.63
C LEU A 192 -13.29 -15.71 23.83
N SER A 193 -13.26 -16.29 25.04
CA SER A 193 -14.13 -17.40 25.44
C SER A 193 -14.65 -17.14 26.85
N ASN A 194 -15.96 -17.26 27.07
CA ASN A 194 -16.58 -17.14 28.40
C ASN A 194 -16.13 -15.92 29.22
N ASN A 195 -16.05 -14.75 28.59
CA ASN A 195 -15.60 -13.49 29.22
C ASN A 195 -14.12 -13.45 29.64
N ASN A 196 -13.35 -14.47 29.25
CA ASN A 196 -11.91 -14.57 29.42
C ASN A 196 -11.18 -14.43 28.08
N ILE A 197 -9.97 -13.90 28.18
CA ILE A 197 -9.03 -13.70 27.07
C ILE A 197 -7.97 -14.78 27.18
N HIS A 198 -7.83 -15.55 26.11
CA HIS A 198 -6.84 -16.60 25.95
C HIS A 198 -5.89 -16.22 24.81
N ILE A 199 -4.68 -16.78 24.81
CA ILE A 199 -3.83 -16.75 23.62
C ILE A 199 -4.45 -17.70 22.58
N ALA A 200 -4.63 -17.21 21.37
CA ALA A 200 -5.16 -18.01 20.27
C ALA A 200 -4.09 -18.99 19.78
N ASP A 201 -4.47 -20.26 19.59
CA ASP A 201 -3.60 -21.24 18.95
C ASP A 201 -3.45 -20.91 17.44
N PRO A 202 -2.23 -20.62 16.96
CA PRO A 202 -2.01 -20.34 15.54
C PRO A 202 -2.38 -21.52 14.62
N LEU A 203 -2.28 -22.77 15.08
CA LEU A 203 -2.62 -23.97 14.30
C LEU A 203 -4.13 -24.10 14.08
N GLU A 204 -4.91 -23.90 15.13
CA GLU A 204 -6.39 -23.88 15.01
C GLU A 204 -6.88 -22.73 14.13
N ASN A 205 -6.25 -21.56 14.24
CA ASN A 205 -6.60 -20.40 13.44
C ASN A 205 -6.32 -20.63 11.93
N ASP A 206 -5.21 -21.29 11.59
CA ASP A 206 -4.90 -21.65 10.20
C ASP A 206 -5.90 -22.68 9.64
N MET A 207 -6.31 -23.67 10.45
CA MET A 207 -7.35 -24.64 10.06
C MET A 207 -8.72 -23.98 9.82
N LYS A 208 -9.16 -23.07 10.70
CA LYS A 208 -10.43 -22.33 10.52
C LYS A 208 -10.42 -21.46 9.26
N GLN A 209 -9.29 -20.84 8.93
CA GLN A 209 -9.15 -20.07 7.67
C GLN A 209 -9.25 -20.97 6.44
N LYS A 210 -8.69 -22.18 6.47
CA LYS A 210 -8.81 -23.18 5.38
C LYS A 210 -10.25 -23.63 5.18
N LEU A 211 -10.98 -23.92 6.26
CA LEU A 211 -12.39 -24.33 6.20
C LEU A 211 -13.30 -23.25 5.62
N SER A 212 -13.02 -21.96 5.88
CA SER A 212 -13.80 -20.85 5.34
C SER A 212 -13.61 -20.58 3.84
N LYS A 213 -12.60 -21.18 3.20
CA LYS A 213 -12.25 -20.98 1.79
C LYS A 213 -12.68 -22.12 0.86
N ASN A 214 -13.45 -23.09 1.35
CA ASN A 214 -13.94 -24.19 0.53
C ASN A 214 -15.11 -23.77 -0.36
N GLY A 215 -14.79 -23.06 -1.44
CA GLY A 215 -15.67 -22.72 -2.56
C GLY A 215 -14.98 -22.84 -3.93
N GLY A 216 -13.86 -23.56 -4.03
CA GLY A 216 -13.17 -23.78 -5.30
C GLY A 216 -12.03 -24.78 -5.16
N ASN A 217 -12.10 -25.86 -5.92
CA ASN A 217 -10.98 -26.76 -6.18
C ASN A 217 -9.87 -25.96 -6.85
N ASP A 218 -8.72 -25.82 -6.20
CA ASP A 218 -7.41 -25.96 -6.85
C ASP A 218 -6.29 -25.89 -5.82
N GLN A 219 -5.29 -26.74 -6.07
CA GLN A 219 -4.02 -26.94 -5.37
C GLN A 219 -3.71 -25.92 -4.25
N VAL A 220 -3.80 -26.40 -3.00
CA VAL A 220 -3.34 -25.71 -1.80
C VAL A 220 -1.82 -25.56 -1.88
N MET A 221 -1.36 -24.49 -2.55
CA MET A 221 -0.06 -23.91 -2.24
C MET A 221 -0.09 -23.59 -0.75
N LYS A 222 0.68 -24.33 0.05
CA LYS A 222 0.94 -23.99 1.45
C LYS A 222 1.40 -22.54 1.44
N ASN A 223 0.61 -21.62 1.97
CA ASN A 223 1.06 -20.26 2.23
C ASN A 223 2.17 -20.36 3.28
N LEU A 224 3.39 -20.64 2.84
CA LEU A 224 4.57 -20.68 3.67
C LEU A 224 4.70 -19.30 4.29
N LYS A 225 4.96 -19.26 5.59
CA LYS A 225 5.10 -18.02 6.34
C LYS A 225 6.25 -17.19 5.75
N THR A 226 5.91 -16.14 4.99
CA THR A 226 6.88 -15.27 4.32
C THR A 226 7.37 -14.13 5.21
N LYS A 227 6.73 -13.91 6.37
CA LYS A 227 7.02 -12.82 7.29
C LYS A 227 7.11 -13.31 8.72
N ILE A 228 7.95 -12.65 9.51
CA ILE A 228 8.10 -12.91 10.93
C ILE A 228 6.77 -12.55 11.65
N CYS A 229 6.21 -13.50 12.41
CA CYS A 229 4.91 -13.39 13.08
C CYS A 229 5.05 -12.75 14.48
N PHE A 230 3.96 -12.26 15.08
CA PHE A 230 3.97 -11.71 16.45
C PHE A 230 4.53 -12.71 17.48
N PHE A 231 4.14 -13.99 17.40
CA PHE A 231 4.64 -15.04 18.27
C PHE A 231 6.16 -15.25 18.14
N HIS A 232 6.75 -15.06 16.95
CA HIS A 232 8.20 -15.18 16.80
C HIS A 232 8.96 -14.12 17.61
N PHE A 233 8.41 -12.92 17.73
CA PHE A 233 9.07 -11.83 18.46
C PHE A 233 8.86 -11.91 19.98
N TYR A 234 7.70 -12.40 20.42
CA TYR A 234 7.26 -12.23 21.81
C TYR A 234 6.95 -13.52 22.56
N HIS A 235 6.85 -14.67 21.88
CA HIS A 235 6.66 -15.97 22.54
C HIS A 235 8.04 -16.59 22.86
N PRO A 236 8.26 -17.13 24.08
CA PRO A 236 9.55 -17.71 24.47
C PRO A 236 9.98 -18.87 23.56
N ASP A 237 9.03 -19.73 23.16
CA ASP A 237 9.28 -20.88 22.28
C ASP A 237 9.21 -20.52 20.77
N GLY A 238 9.03 -19.24 20.43
CA GLY A 238 8.88 -18.79 19.04
C GLY A 238 7.50 -19.07 18.42
N CYS A 239 7.43 -19.03 17.07
CA CYS A 239 6.16 -19.21 16.35
C CYS A 239 5.93 -20.71 16.11
N PRO A 240 4.78 -21.29 16.51
CA PRO A 240 4.50 -22.72 16.33
C PRO A 240 4.25 -23.14 14.87
N LEU A 241 4.19 -22.17 13.95
CA LEU A 241 4.05 -22.37 12.49
C LEU A 241 5.39 -22.27 11.73
N ASN A 242 6.51 -22.16 12.44
CA ASN A 242 7.86 -22.16 11.86
C ASN A 242 8.44 -23.56 11.77
#